data_AF-A0A4V2HU57-F1
#
_entry.id   AF-A0A4V2HU57-F1
#
_cell.length_a   1.000
_cell.length_b   1.000
_cell.length_c   1.000
_cell.angle_alpha   90.00
_cell.angle_beta   90.00
_cell.angle_gamma   90.00
#
_symmetry.space_group_name_H-M   'P 1'
#
loop_
_entity.id
_entity.type
_entity.pdbx_description
1 polymer ?
#
loop_
_entity_poly.entity_id
_entity_poly.type
_entity_poly.pdbx_seq_one_letter_code
_entity_poly.pdbx_strand_id
1 'polypeptide(L)'
;MADDPLRMMSSEFDLWGVKFEHRFRGSGHIEIRWQVSPYKPVRSHIVAKTPSDHRWFLNERARIRQLFRQDGLTLKEEVKKQPQPVQIPQPVGKLEKALQIPQPVETDRELLRSLRTDIADLTDLVLHLTMRLDQLVATPGAPVAAPAVEPAPPAVEAPAKKQQPFRGVDIVSCMSDGWNSIEAIAKAADIPIKIAHRKLYYLQRKGVLETSKGRCRRKLNLELVTRRKDVPKPMRRNRSFAGEA
;
A
#
# COMPACT_ATOMS: atom_id res chain seq x y z
N MET A 1 -6.92 -35.13 3.84
CA MET A 1 -7.75 -35.40 2.64
C MET A 1 -7.52 -34.25 1.68
N ALA A 2 -6.94 -34.50 0.52
CA ALA A 2 -6.69 -33.44 -0.46
C ALA A 2 -8.02 -33.07 -1.12
N ASP A 3 -8.47 -31.82 -0.92
CA ASP A 3 -9.62 -31.31 -1.66
C ASP A 3 -9.32 -31.42 -3.16
N ASP A 4 -10.18 -32.13 -3.87
CA ASP A 4 -10.06 -32.34 -5.31
C ASP A 4 -10.02 -30.96 -6.00
N PRO A 5 -8.95 -30.59 -6.73
CA PRO A 5 -8.83 -29.27 -7.35
C PRO A 5 -10.03 -28.91 -8.22
N LEU A 6 -10.71 -29.91 -8.79
CA LEU A 6 -11.93 -29.71 -9.57
C LEU A 6 -13.08 -29.15 -8.74
N ARG A 7 -13.31 -29.68 -7.53
CA ARG A 7 -14.42 -29.27 -6.65
C ARG A 7 -14.25 -27.82 -6.20
N MET A 8 -13.01 -27.43 -5.96
CA MET A 8 -12.70 -26.07 -5.56
C MET A 8 -12.78 -25.10 -6.74
N MET A 9 -12.34 -25.53 -7.94
CA MET A 9 -12.51 -24.72 -9.14
C MET A 9 -13.97 -24.56 -9.50
N SER A 10 -14.79 -25.62 -9.46
CA SER A 10 -16.23 -25.52 -9.77
C SER A 10 -16.93 -24.48 -8.89
N SER A 11 -16.56 -24.39 -7.60
CA SER A 11 -17.10 -23.37 -6.70
C SER A 11 -16.83 -21.94 -7.16
N GLU A 12 -15.67 -21.67 -7.80
CA GLU A 12 -15.41 -20.37 -8.40
C GLU A 12 -16.30 -20.14 -9.62
N PHE A 13 -16.46 -21.11 -10.50
CA PHE A 13 -17.31 -20.94 -11.68
C PHE A 13 -18.77 -20.64 -11.28
N ASP A 14 -19.26 -21.27 -10.22
CA ASP A 14 -20.59 -21.02 -9.66
C ASP A 14 -20.77 -19.57 -9.14
N LEU A 15 -19.76 -19.05 -8.43
CA LEU A 15 -19.73 -17.67 -7.92
C LEU A 15 -19.78 -16.62 -9.04
N TRP A 16 -19.20 -16.93 -10.19
CA TRP A 16 -19.18 -16.06 -11.37
C TRP A 16 -20.35 -16.33 -12.33
N GLY A 17 -21.11 -17.41 -12.11
CA GLY A 17 -22.27 -17.77 -12.93
C GLY A 17 -21.97 -18.33 -14.30
N VAL A 18 -20.80 -18.95 -14.44
CA VAL A 18 -20.35 -19.53 -15.69
C VAL A 18 -20.45 -21.04 -15.60
N LYS A 19 -20.93 -21.70 -16.68
CA LYS A 19 -20.94 -23.16 -16.74
C LYS A 19 -19.51 -23.68 -16.70
N PHE A 20 -19.25 -24.60 -15.77
CA PHE A 20 -17.95 -25.25 -15.63
C PHE A 20 -17.87 -26.45 -16.57
N GLU A 21 -17.04 -26.36 -17.61
CA GLU A 21 -16.70 -27.50 -18.45
C GLU A 21 -15.22 -27.86 -18.22
N HIS A 22 -14.93 -29.15 -18.08
CA HIS A 22 -13.56 -29.62 -17.95
C HIS A 22 -13.32 -30.84 -18.83
N ARG A 23 -12.11 -30.94 -19.37
CA ARG A 23 -11.64 -32.09 -20.12
C ARG A 23 -10.29 -32.53 -19.59
N PHE A 24 -10.18 -33.80 -19.23
CA PHE A 24 -8.89 -34.38 -18.86
C PHE A 24 -8.04 -34.55 -20.11
N ARG A 25 -6.81 -34.02 -20.08
CA ARG A 25 -5.76 -34.42 -21.02
C ARG A 25 -4.90 -35.47 -20.34
N GLY A 26 -4.55 -36.54 -21.07
CA GLY A 26 -3.78 -37.67 -20.55
C GLY A 26 -2.40 -37.31 -19.96
N SER A 27 -1.95 -36.07 -20.08
CA SER A 27 -0.67 -35.53 -19.59
C SER A 27 -0.69 -35.03 -18.14
N GLY A 28 -1.65 -35.45 -17.30
CA GLY A 28 -1.74 -34.94 -15.92
C GLY A 28 -2.16 -33.47 -15.84
N HIS A 29 -2.82 -32.97 -16.89
CA HIS A 29 -3.37 -31.64 -16.98
C HIS A 29 -4.89 -31.70 -17.24
N ILE A 30 -5.60 -30.74 -16.68
CA ILE A 30 -7.04 -30.55 -16.82
C ILE A 30 -7.22 -29.28 -17.66
N GLU A 31 -7.91 -29.41 -18.78
CA GLU A 31 -8.31 -28.26 -19.59
C GLU A 31 -9.68 -27.79 -19.11
N ILE A 32 -9.73 -26.60 -18.52
CA ILE A 32 -10.96 -25.96 -18.09
C ILE A 32 -11.44 -25.08 -19.23
N ARG A 33 -12.70 -25.23 -19.62
CA ARG A 33 -13.33 -24.47 -20.70
C ARG A 33 -14.54 -23.73 -20.18
N TRP A 34 -14.73 -22.52 -20.69
CA TRP A 34 -15.95 -21.78 -20.44
C TRP A 34 -16.34 -20.87 -21.58
N GLN A 35 -17.64 -20.64 -21.66
CA GLN A 35 -18.25 -19.71 -22.58
C GLN A 35 -19.10 -18.72 -21.79
N VAL A 36 -18.78 -17.44 -21.91
CA VAL A 36 -19.47 -16.34 -21.19
C VAL A 36 -20.76 -15.93 -21.90
N SER A 37 -20.77 -15.99 -23.23
CA SER A 37 -21.90 -15.63 -24.07
C SER A 37 -21.83 -16.48 -25.34
N PRO A 38 -22.97 -16.91 -25.92
CA PRO A 38 -22.99 -17.71 -27.14
C PRO A 38 -22.25 -17.04 -28.31
N TYR A 39 -22.12 -15.71 -28.31
CA TYR A 39 -21.43 -14.94 -29.34
C TYR A 39 -19.91 -14.81 -29.13
N LYS A 40 -19.41 -15.13 -27.93
CA LYS A 40 -17.97 -15.06 -27.61
C LYS A 40 -17.32 -16.43 -27.81
N PRO A 41 -16.05 -16.46 -28.27
CA PRO A 41 -15.32 -17.72 -28.43
C PRO A 41 -15.14 -18.42 -27.08
N VAL A 42 -15.21 -19.75 -27.10
CA VAL A 42 -14.94 -20.60 -25.92
C VAL A 42 -13.49 -20.39 -25.48
N ARG A 43 -13.30 -19.94 -24.25
CA ARG A 43 -11.96 -19.84 -23.66
C ARG A 43 -11.58 -21.16 -23.04
N SER A 44 -10.30 -21.51 -23.15
CA SER A 44 -9.72 -22.65 -22.47
C SER A 44 -8.53 -22.21 -21.63
N HIS A 45 -8.35 -22.87 -20.49
CA HIS A 45 -7.23 -22.67 -19.59
C HIS A 45 -6.75 -24.01 -19.06
N ILE A 46 -5.45 -24.26 -19.14
CA ILE A 46 -4.86 -25.55 -18.78
C ILE A 46 -4.29 -25.45 -17.37
N VAL A 47 -4.71 -26.39 -16.52
CA VAL A 47 -4.39 -26.47 -15.10
C VAL A 47 -3.74 -27.84 -14.83
N ALA A 48 -2.83 -27.94 -13.87
CA ALA A 48 -2.27 -29.24 -13.48
C ALA A 48 -3.31 -30.05 -12.68
N LYS A 49 -3.38 -31.36 -12.93
CA LYS A 49 -4.27 -32.28 -12.20
C LYS A 49 -3.86 -32.41 -10.74
N THR A 50 -2.55 -32.45 -10.48
CA THR A 50 -2.01 -32.56 -9.13
C THR A 50 -1.47 -31.20 -8.71
N PRO A 51 -2.10 -30.51 -7.74
CA PRO A 51 -1.57 -29.27 -7.20
C PRO A 51 -0.28 -29.56 -6.43
N SER A 52 0.77 -28.79 -6.68
CA SER A 52 2.03 -28.95 -5.93
C SER A 52 1.91 -28.49 -4.48
N ASP A 53 1.10 -27.44 -4.23
CA ASP A 53 0.93 -26.78 -2.94
C ASP A 53 -0.36 -25.94 -2.89
N HIS A 54 -0.82 -25.57 -1.68
CA HIS A 54 -1.94 -24.65 -1.50
C HIS A 54 -1.73 -23.28 -2.19
N ARG A 55 -0.47 -22.79 -2.22
CA ARG A 55 -0.13 -21.52 -2.89
C ARG A 55 -0.33 -21.59 -4.40
N TRP A 56 -0.02 -22.73 -5.00
CA TRP A 56 -0.24 -22.95 -6.42
C TRP A 56 -1.72 -22.79 -6.77
N PHE A 57 -2.58 -23.38 -5.94
CA PHE A 57 -4.03 -23.27 -6.10
C PHE A 57 -4.56 -21.83 -5.96
N LEU A 58 -4.10 -21.08 -4.95
CA LEU A 58 -4.49 -19.67 -4.79
C LEU A 58 -4.08 -18.81 -6.00
N ASN A 59 -2.90 -19.07 -6.56
CA ASN A 59 -2.42 -18.39 -7.75
C ASN A 59 -3.29 -18.73 -8.97
N GLU A 60 -3.68 -20.01 -9.12
CA GLU A 60 -4.52 -20.44 -10.22
C GLU A 60 -5.94 -19.85 -10.14
N ARG A 61 -6.51 -19.79 -8.93
CA ARG A 61 -7.77 -19.06 -8.67
C ARG A 61 -7.66 -17.60 -9.05
N ALA A 62 -6.61 -16.91 -8.62
CA ALA A 62 -6.40 -15.51 -8.95
C ALA A 62 -6.31 -15.30 -10.47
N ARG A 63 -5.68 -16.24 -11.18
CA ARG A 63 -5.56 -16.22 -12.64
C ARG A 63 -6.90 -16.40 -13.35
N ILE A 64 -7.71 -17.37 -12.92
CA ILE A 64 -9.05 -17.60 -13.47
C ILE A 64 -9.95 -16.39 -13.23
N ARG A 65 -9.94 -15.81 -12.02
CA ARG A 65 -10.68 -14.58 -11.71
C ARG A 65 -10.25 -13.41 -12.60
N GLN A 66 -8.95 -13.30 -12.90
CA GLN A 66 -8.45 -12.28 -13.81
C GLN A 66 -9.00 -12.47 -15.23
N LEU A 67 -9.07 -13.73 -15.71
CA LEU A 67 -9.64 -14.05 -17.02
C LEU A 67 -11.14 -13.73 -17.06
N PHE A 68 -11.90 -14.04 -16.01
CA PHE A 68 -13.31 -13.67 -15.93
C PHE A 68 -13.53 -12.16 -15.96
N ARG A 69 -12.70 -11.37 -15.26
CA ARG A 69 -12.76 -9.90 -15.35
C ARG A 69 -12.43 -9.38 -16.74
N GLN A 70 -11.47 -9.99 -17.44
CA GLN A 70 -11.18 -9.66 -18.84
C GLN A 70 -12.36 -9.97 -19.77
N ASP A 71 -13.17 -10.97 -19.43
CA ASP A 71 -14.38 -11.31 -20.16
C ASP A 71 -15.58 -10.40 -19.84
N GLY A 72 -15.40 -9.47 -18.89
CA GLY A 72 -16.44 -8.54 -18.44
C GLY A 72 -17.43 -9.16 -17.46
N LEU A 73 -17.12 -10.32 -16.89
CA LEU A 73 -17.94 -10.90 -15.83
C LEU A 73 -17.74 -10.10 -14.54
N THR A 74 -18.83 -9.92 -13.80
CA THR A 74 -18.84 -9.37 -12.46
C THR A 74 -19.21 -10.48 -11.47
N LEU A 75 -18.66 -10.41 -10.27
CA LEU A 75 -18.91 -11.42 -9.24
C LEU A 75 -20.40 -11.33 -8.84
N LYS A 76 -21.13 -12.45 -8.78
CA LYS A 76 -22.55 -12.42 -8.38
C LYS A 76 -22.76 -11.81 -7.00
N GLU A 77 -21.79 -11.95 -6.10
CA GLU A 77 -21.83 -11.35 -4.76
C GLU A 77 -21.68 -9.82 -4.79
N GLU A 78 -20.95 -9.27 -5.78
CA GLU A 78 -20.86 -7.82 -6.00
C GLU A 78 -22.18 -7.28 -6.56
N VAL A 79 -22.88 -8.05 -7.40
CA VAL A 79 -24.23 -7.69 -7.91
C VAL A 79 -25.27 -7.65 -6.78
N LYS A 80 -25.16 -8.52 -5.75
CA LYS A 80 -26.05 -8.47 -4.57
C LYS A 80 -25.81 -7.27 -3.64
N LYS A 81 -24.63 -6.66 -3.68
CA LYS A 81 -24.30 -5.46 -2.88
C LYS A 81 -24.41 -4.15 -3.67
N GLN A 82 -24.63 -4.23 -4.98
CA GLN A 82 -24.93 -3.06 -5.78
C GLN A 82 -26.44 -2.79 -5.71
N PRO A 83 -26.89 -1.60 -5.26
CA PRO A 83 -28.23 -1.16 -5.60
C PRO A 83 -28.32 -1.09 -7.14
N GLN A 84 -29.48 -1.47 -7.67
CA GLN A 84 -29.79 -1.68 -9.09
C GLN A 84 -29.22 -0.61 -10.07
N PRO A 85 -28.98 -0.97 -11.34
CA PRO A 85 -28.27 -0.12 -12.29
C PRO A 85 -29.16 1.02 -12.77
N VAL A 86 -28.81 2.26 -12.41
CA VAL A 86 -29.26 3.44 -13.15
C VAL A 86 -28.44 3.51 -14.43
N GLN A 87 -29.15 3.64 -15.54
CA GLN A 87 -28.62 3.65 -16.90
C GLN A 87 -27.61 4.81 -17.11
N ILE A 88 -26.49 4.44 -17.73
CA ILE A 88 -25.43 5.19 -18.45
C ILE A 88 -25.84 6.61 -18.98
N PRO A 89 -24.90 7.52 -19.33
CA PRO A 89 -23.93 8.27 -18.53
C PRO A 89 -24.07 9.81 -18.74
N GLN A 90 -23.81 10.63 -17.72
CA GLN A 90 -23.44 12.03 -17.91
C GLN A 90 -22.04 12.25 -17.31
N PRO A 91 -21.12 12.97 -17.98
CA PRO A 91 -19.77 13.22 -17.48
C PRO A 91 -19.85 14.32 -16.42
N VAL A 92 -20.29 13.93 -15.22
CA VAL A 92 -20.46 14.86 -14.12
C VAL A 92 -19.11 15.11 -13.45
N GLY A 93 -18.67 16.36 -13.48
CA GLY A 93 -17.38 16.81 -12.98
C GLY A 93 -17.13 16.40 -11.52
N LYS A 94 -15.85 16.28 -11.16
CA LYS A 94 -15.35 15.82 -9.84
C LYS A 94 -15.92 16.60 -8.64
N LEU A 95 -16.57 17.73 -8.86
CA LEU A 95 -17.23 18.56 -7.85
C LEU A 95 -18.58 18.00 -7.37
N GLU A 96 -19.36 17.32 -8.22
CA GLU A 96 -20.68 16.82 -7.80
C GLU A 96 -20.58 15.56 -6.92
N LYS A 97 -19.49 14.80 -7.05
CA LYS A 97 -19.18 13.70 -6.11
C LYS A 97 -18.87 14.18 -4.69
N ALA A 98 -18.40 15.42 -4.53
CA ALA A 98 -18.18 16.01 -3.21
C ALA A 98 -19.52 16.49 -2.58
N LEU A 99 -20.49 16.87 -3.41
CA LEU A 99 -21.82 17.30 -2.98
C LEU A 99 -22.80 16.14 -2.74
N GLN A 100 -22.52 14.95 -3.28
CA GLN A 100 -23.33 13.74 -3.07
C GLN A 100 -22.90 12.91 -1.84
N ILE A 101 -22.00 13.42 -0.99
CA ILE A 101 -21.72 12.78 0.29
C ILE A 101 -22.95 13.04 1.17
N PRO A 102 -23.68 12.00 1.62
CA PRO A 102 -24.78 12.20 2.56
C PRO A 102 -24.20 12.85 3.82
N GLN A 103 -24.56 14.11 4.07
CA GLN A 103 -24.25 14.76 5.34
C GLN A 103 -24.97 14.00 6.45
N PRO A 104 -24.29 13.60 7.53
CA PRO A 104 -24.97 13.10 8.70
C PRO A 104 -25.87 14.23 9.21
N VAL A 105 -27.18 14.00 9.23
CA VAL A 105 -28.12 14.91 9.88
C VAL A 105 -27.91 14.69 11.37
N GLU A 106 -27.02 15.48 11.97
CA GLU A 106 -26.80 15.49 13.40
C GLU A 106 -28.10 15.92 14.08
N THR A 107 -28.49 15.22 15.14
CA THR A 107 -29.66 15.64 15.91
C THR A 107 -29.31 16.89 16.71
N ASP A 108 -30.27 17.82 16.89
CA ASP A 108 -30.04 19.08 17.62
C ASP A 108 -29.37 18.89 19.00
N ARG A 109 -29.59 17.72 19.62
CA ARG A 109 -28.99 17.36 20.92
C ARG A 109 -27.50 17.07 20.84
N GLU A 110 -27.02 16.48 19.75
CA GLU A 110 -25.60 16.19 19.53
C GLU A 110 -24.84 17.48 19.20
N LEU A 111 -25.46 18.34 18.38
CA LEU A 111 -24.94 19.66 18.05
C LEU A 111 -24.84 20.57 19.28
N LEU A 112 -25.85 20.55 20.17
CA LEU A 112 -25.77 21.28 21.44
C LEU A 112 -24.70 20.71 22.39
N ARG A 113 -24.38 19.42 22.31
CA ARG A 113 -23.30 18.83 23.11
C ARG A 113 -21.93 19.23 22.58
N SER A 114 -21.71 19.17 21.26
CA SER A 114 -20.46 19.61 20.65
C SER A 114 -20.22 21.11 20.87
N LEU A 115 -21.25 21.95 20.72
CA LEU A 115 -21.12 23.38 21.03
C LEU A 115 -20.76 23.64 22.49
N ARG A 116 -21.29 22.85 23.43
CA ARG A 116 -20.93 23.00 24.86
C ARG A 116 -19.49 22.59 25.14
N THR A 117 -18.98 21.56 24.48
CA THR A 117 -17.57 21.17 24.60
C THR A 117 -16.65 22.21 23.97
N ASP A 118 -17.01 22.73 22.81
CA ASP A 118 -16.22 23.76 22.12
C ASP A 118 -16.16 25.06 22.92
N ILE A 119 -17.27 25.45 23.55
CA ILE A 119 -17.29 26.62 24.45
C ILE A 119 -16.40 26.38 25.68
N ALA A 120 -16.41 25.18 26.26
CA ALA A 120 -15.54 24.84 27.39
C ALA A 120 -14.06 24.94 27.00
N ASP A 121 -13.68 24.36 25.85
CA ASP A 121 -12.31 24.40 25.33
C ASP A 121 -11.86 25.85 25.04
N LEU A 122 -12.76 26.68 24.49
CA LEU A 122 -12.49 28.10 24.26
C LEU A 122 -12.33 28.86 25.57
N THR A 123 -13.15 28.57 26.59
CA THR A 123 -13.01 29.22 27.91
C THR A 123 -11.72 28.83 28.61
N ASP A 124 -11.30 27.57 28.50
CA ASP A 124 -10.03 27.09 29.05
C ASP A 124 -8.83 27.73 28.34
N LEU A 125 -8.90 27.91 27.01
CA LEU A 125 -7.89 28.62 26.25
C LEU A 125 -7.79 30.10 26.65
N VAL A 126 -8.92 30.78 26.82
CA VAL A 126 -8.93 32.18 27.29
C VAL A 126 -8.33 32.27 28.69
N LEU A 127 -8.70 31.36 29.59
CA LEU A 127 -8.17 31.34 30.96
C LEU A 127 -6.65 31.10 30.95
N HIS A 128 -6.17 30.16 30.16
CA HIS A 128 -4.74 29.88 30.01
C HIS A 128 -3.96 31.07 29.39
N LEU A 129 -4.57 31.80 28.45
CA LEU A 129 -4.00 33.04 27.91
C LEU A 129 -3.96 34.15 28.96
N THR A 130 -5.01 34.33 29.76
CA THR A 130 -5.01 35.32 30.85
C THR A 130 -3.96 35.02 31.91
N MET A 131 -3.81 33.75 32.32
CA MET A 131 -2.75 33.34 33.25
C MET A 131 -1.35 33.60 32.71
N ARG A 132 -1.12 33.37 31.40
CA ARG A 132 0.17 33.69 30.77
C ARG A 132 0.42 35.19 30.67
N LEU A 133 -0.62 35.99 30.44
CA LEU A 133 -0.50 37.45 30.45
C LEU A 133 -0.18 37.98 31.85
N ASP A 134 -0.81 37.45 32.90
CA ASP A 134 -0.51 37.82 34.28
C ASP A 134 0.93 37.46 34.67
N GLN A 135 1.46 36.32 34.20
CA GLN A 135 2.87 35.95 34.40
C GLN A 135 3.85 36.91 33.70
N LEU A 136 3.46 37.44 32.53
CA LEU A 136 4.27 38.42 31.78
C LEU A 136 4.19 39.83 32.40
N VAL A 137 3.07 40.18 33.05
CA VAL A 137 2.93 41.47 33.77
C VAL A 137 3.61 41.43 35.15
N ALA A 138 3.67 40.25 35.79
CA ALA A 138 4.25 40.07 37.12
C ALA A 138 5.80 39.94 37.15
N THR A 139 6.50 40.03 36.02
CA THR A 139 7.98 39.96 35.98
C THR A 139 8.65 41.23 35.42
N PRO A 140 8.87 42.27 36.22
CA PRO A 140 9.88 43.27 35.92
C PRO A 140 11.24 42.76 36.43
N GLY A 141 12.04 42.21 35.53
CA GLY A 141 13.49 42.08 35.71
C GLY A 141 13.98 40.90 36.55
N ALA A 142 14.45 39.86 35.87
CA ALA A 142 15.52 39.00 36.38
C ALA A 142 16.40 38.54 35.20
N PRO A 143 17.71 38.85 35.20
CA PRO A 143 18.61 38.43 34.13
C PRO A 143 18.87 36.92 34.19
N VAL A 144 18.89 36.32 33.00
CA VAL A 144 19.18 34.91 32.72
C VAL A 144 20.57 34.54 33.25
N ALA A 145 20.62 33.77 34.34
CA ALA A 145 21.84 33.09 34.76
C ALA A 145 22.01 31.81 33.92
N ALA A 146 23.15 31.69 33.25
CA ALA A 146 23.54 30.54 32.45
C ALA A 146 23.60 29.24 33.30
N PRO A 147 23.15 28.09 32.79
CA PRO A 147 23.25 26.84 33.53
C PRO A 147 24.71 26.37 33.58
N ALA A 148 25.21 26.13 34.79
CA ALA A 148 26.49 25.49 35.04
C ALA A 148 26.48 24.05 34.52
N VAL A 149 27.56 23.67 33.83
CA VAL A 149 27.79 22.33 33.28
C VAL A 149 28.17 21.38 34.42
N GLU A 150 27.30 20.44 34.76
CA GLU A 150 27.64 19.28 35.60
C GLU A 150 28.38 18.21 34.77
N PRO A 151 29.39 17.53 35.35
CA PRO A 151 30.14 16.47 34.66
C PRO A 151 29.33 15.17 34.56
N ALA A 152 29.45 14.51 33.40
CA ALA A 152 28.69 13.32 33.02
C ALA A 152 28.97 12.09 33.91
N PRO A 153 27.95 11.29 34.29
CA PRO A 153 28.14 10.00 34.94
C PRO A 153 28.59 8.90 33.95
N PRO A 154 29.28 7.84 34.44
CA PRO A 154 29.89 6.82 33.60
C PRO A 154 28.87 5.92 32.90
N ALA A 155 29.19 5.54 31.66
CA ALA A 155 28.35 4.76 30.77
C ALA A 155 28.04 3.36 31.32
N VAL A 156 26.75 3.09 31.53
CA VAL A 156 26.23 1.73 31.76
C VAL A 156 26.06 1.06 30.40
N GLU A 157 26.74 -0.07 30.19
CA GLU A 157 26.63 -0.88 28.97
C GLU A 157 25.19 -1.37 28.77
N ALA A 158 24.55 -0.92 27.69
CA ALA A 158 23.22 -1.36 27.32
C ALA A 158 23.27 -2.77 26.70
N PRO A 159 22.40 -3.71 27.10
CA PRO A 159 22.36 -5.05 26.52
C PRO A 159 21.92 -5.01 25.05
N ALA A 160 22.52 -5.89 24.26
CA ALA A 160 22.33 -6.02 22.82
C ALA A 160 20.86 -5.96 22.39
N LYS A 161 20.49 -4.90 21.65
CA LYS A 161 19.16 -4.72 21.05
C LYS A 161 18.87 -5.90 20.11
N LYS A 162 17.91 -6.75 20.50
CA LYS A 162 17.27 -7.72 19.61
C LYS A 162 16.73 -6.99 18.37
N GLN A 163 17.13 -7.45 17.20
CA GLN A 163 16.76 -6.87 15.90
C GLN A 163 15.24 -6.91 15.73
N GLN A 164 14.58 -5.75 15.88
CA GLN A 164 13.20 -5.59 15.45
C GLN A 164 13.12 -5.72 13.93
N PRO A 165 12.05 -6.32 13.38
CA PRO A 165 11.83 -6.32 11.94
C PRO A 165 11.61 -4.88 11.47
N PHE A 166 12.60 -4.33 10.75
CA PHE A 166 12.62 -2.97 10.19
C PHE A 166 11.40 -2.72 9.30
N ARG A 167 10.30 -2.27 9.88
CA ARG A 167 9.18 -1.68 9.16
C ARG A 167 9.52 -0.23 8.84
N GLY A 168 9.63 0.07 7.56
CA GLY A 168 9.23 1.38 7.02
C GLY A 168 10.04 2.63 7.39
N VAL A 169 11.33 2.55 7.74
CA VAL A 169 12.14 3.79 7.78
C VAL A 169 12.37 4.27 6.35
N ASP A 170 11.83 5.46 6.04
CA ASP A 170 11.99 6.17 4.78
C ASP A 170 13.39 6.75 4.68
N ILE A 171 14.29 6.07 3.97
CA ILE A 171 15.68 6.55 3.75
C ILE A 171 15.70 7.93 3.06
N VAL A 172 14.63 8.26 2.33
CA VAL A 172 14.41 9.55 1.66
C VAL A 172 13.91 10.62 2.62
N SER A 173 13.87 10.44 3.94
CA SER A 173 13.77 11.57 4.89
C SER A 173 15.15 11.90 5.47
N CYS A 174 15.99 10.89 5.69
CA CYS A 174 17.32 11.02 6.31
C CYS A 174 18.45 11.55 5.40
N MET A 175 18.24 11.67 4.08
CA MET A 175 19.26 12.23 3.17
C MET A 175 19.20 13.77 3.13
N SER A 176 20.33 14.45 3.13
CA SER A 176 20.39 15.88 2.80
C SER A 176 20.20 16.12 1.29
N ASP A 177 19.94 17.36 0.87
CA ASP A 177 19.80 17.76 -0.55
C ASP A 177 21.11 17.64 -1.37
N GLY A 178 22.22 17.33 -0.70
CA GLY A 178 23.54 17.10 -1.28
C GLY A 178 23.88 15.64 -1.56
N TRP A 179 25.13 15.41 -1.94
CA TRP A 179 25.69 14.07 -2.11
C TRP A 179 26.01 13.44 -0.75
N ASN A 180 25.30 12.38 -0.40
CA ASN A 180 25.49 11.64 0.84
C ASN A 180 26.21 10.31 0.60
N SER A 181 27.15 9.94 1.48
CA SER A 181 27.76 8.61 1.44
C SER A 181 26.77 7.57 1.96
N ILE A 182 26.87 6.34 1.45
CA ILE A 182 25.97 5.24 1.85
C ILE A 182 26.11 4.95 3.35
N GLU A 183 27.31 5.10 3.90
CA GLU A 183 27.58 4.93 5.34
C GLU A 183 26.95 6.02 6.20
N ALA A 184 26.97 7.28 5.76
CA ALA A 184 26.31 8.37 6.48
C ALA A 184 24.78 8.18 6.50
N ILE A 185 24.21 7.70 5.39
CA ILE A 185 22.78 7.38 5.29
C ILE A 185 22.41 6.21 6.20
N ALA A 186 23.24 5.16 6.25
CA ALA A 186 23.03 4.00 7.11
C ALA A 186 23.06 4.37 8.59
N LYS A 187 24.00 5.24 8.99
CA LYS A 187 24.10 5.79 10.35
C LYS A 187 22.91 6.69 10.68
N ALA A 188 22.52 7.60 9.78
CA ALA A 188 21.41 8.53 10.01
C ALA A 188 20.05 7.83 10.10
N ALA A 189 19.87 6.71 9.38
CA ALA A 189 18.64 5.93 9.40
C ALA A 189 18.62 4.83 10.48
N ASP A 190 19.73 4.62 11.19
CA ASP A 190 19.97 3.50 12.12
C ASP A 190 19.68 2.12 11.47
N ILE A 191 20.18 1.92 10.24
CA ILE A 191 19.96 0.71 9.44
C ILE A 191 21.31 0.04 9.13
N PRO A 192 21.41 -1.30 9.17
CA PRO A 192 22.61 -2.00 8.72
C PRO A 192 22.92 -1.71 7.24
N ILE A 193 24.20 -1.50 6.93
CA ILE A 193 24.71 -1.07 5.62
C ILE A 193 24.18 -1.94 4.46
N LYS A 194 24.09 -3.26 4.65
CA LYS A 194 23.56 -4.20 3.63
C LYS A 194 22.11 -3.89 3.24
N ILE A 195 21.27 -3.48 4.19
CA ILE A 195 19.86 -3.12 3.93
C ILE A 195 19.79 -1.74 3.27
N ALA A 196 20.63 -0.79 3.69
CA ALA A 196 20.75 0.52 3.05
C ALA A 196 21.12 0.38 1.56
N HIS A 197 22.10 -0.45 1.21
CA HIS A 197 22.44 -0.75 -0.19
C HIS A 197 21.25 -1.27 -1.01
N ARG A 198 20.50 -2.24 -0.48
CA ARG A 198 19.34 -2.81 -1.20
C ARG A 198 18.24 -1.76 -1.41
N LYS A 199 17.95 -0.95 -0.39
CA LYS A 199 16.93 0.11 -0.49
C LYS A 199 17.38 1.24 -1.43
N LEU A 200 18.64 1.68 -1.37
CA LEU A 200 19.19 2.69 -2.28
C LEU A 200 19.20 2.21 -3.74
N TYR A 201 19.59 0.94 -3.97
CA TYR A 201 19.51 0.32 -5.30
C TYR A 201 18.07 0.30 -5.85
N TYR A 202 17.09 -0.01 -5.00
CA TYR A 202 15.68 0.02 -5.37
C TYR A 202 15.19 1.43 -5.72
N LEU A 203 15.60 2.44 -4.94
CA LEU A 203 15.26 3.84 -5.16
C LEU A 203 15.93 4.42 -6.42
N GLN A 204 17.16 4.00 -6.72
CA GLN A 204 17.84 4.32 -7.97
C GLN A 204 17.08 3.74 -9.17
N ARG A 205 16.64 2.47 -9.10
CA ARG A 205 15.84 1.85 -10.17
C ARG A 205 14.50 2.54 -10.41
N LYS A 206 13.93 3.14 -9.37
CA LYS A 206 12.71 3.98 -9.47
C LYS A 206 12.97 5.40 -9.98
N GLY A 207 14.21 5.77 -10.24
CA GLY A 207 14.58 7.10 -10.72
C GLY A 207 14.51 8.20 -9.65
N VAL A 208 14.39 7.85 -8.37
CA VAL A 208 14.28 8.82 -7.26
C VAL A 208 15.66 9.32 -6.82
N LEU A 209 16.71 8.50 -7.01
CA LEU A 209 18.08 8.81 -6.60
C LEU A 209 19.05 8.78 -7.79
N GLU A 210 20.05 9.65 -7.72
CA GLU A 210 21.28 9.58 -8.52
C GLU A 210 22.40 8.98 -7.69
N THR A 211 23.12 8.05 -8.28
CA THR A 211 24.30 7.45 -7.67
C THR A 211 25.52 7.76 -8.52
N SER A 212 26.57 8.29 -7.90
CA SER A 212 27.87 8.53 -8.55
C SER A 212 28.98 8.20 -7.57
N LYS A 213 29.95 7.37 -8.00
CA LYS A 213 31.15 6.98 -7.22
C LYS A 213 30.86 6.65 -5.74
N GLY A 214 29.83 5.85 -5.47
CA GLY A 214 29.46 5.42 -4.10
C GLY A 214 28.73 6.47 -3.25
N ARG A 215 28.36 7.63 -3.82
CA ARG A 215 27.52 8.65 -3.18
C ARG A 215 26.14 8.66 -3.82
N CYS A 216 25.13 9.02 -3.03
CA CYS A 216 23.73 9.09 -3.45
C CYS A 216 23.18 10.50 -3.21
N ARG A 217 22.44 11.04 -4.18
CA ARG A 217 21.70 12.30 -4.07
C ARG A 217 20.26 12.11 -4.51
N ARG A 218 19.32 12.85 -3.93
CA ARG A 218 17.91 12.87 -4.39
C ARG A 218 17.82 13.64 -5.71
N LYS A 219 17.09 13.10 -6.69
CA LYS A 219 16.70 13.88 -7.87
C LYS A 219 15.60 14.86 -7.45
N LEU A 220 15.82 16.16 -7.67
CA LEU A 220 14.89 17.23 -7.31
C LEU A 220 13.63 17.29 -8.20
N ASN A 221 13.53 16.47 -9.25
CA ASN A 221 12.34 16.36 -10.09
C ASN A 221 11.27 15.48 -9.42
N LEU A 222 10.67 16.00 -8.35
CA LEU A 222 9.70 15.30 -7.52
C LEU A 222 8.26 15.39 -8.08
N GLU A 223 8.05 15.12 -9.37
CA GLU A 223 6.69 15.01 -9.93
C GLU A 223 6.18 13.56 -10.06
N LEU A 224 7.01 12.54 -9.79
CA LEU A 224 6.69 11.16 -10.22
C LEU A 224 6.45 10.11 -9.12
N VAL A 225 6.39 10.47 -7.83
CA VAL A 225 6.25 9.45 -6.76
C VAL A 225 4.84 9.40 -6.11
N THR A 226 3.85 10.16 -6.60
CA THR A 226 2.44 9.94 -6.23
C THR A 226 1.69 8.96 -7.14
N ARG A 227 2.31 8.41 -8.19
CA ARG A 227 1.66 7.40 -9.06
C ARG A 227 2.23 6.00 -8.85
N ARG A 228 1.65 5.27 -7.89
CA ARG A 228 1.82 3.81 -7.73
C ARG A 228 1.30 2.97 -8.94
N LYS A 229 1.01 3.57 -10.10
CA LYS A 229 0.37 2.89 -11.24
C LYS A 229 1.28 2.60 -12.44
N ASP A 230 2.44 3.25 -12.56
CA ASP A 230 3.22 3.19 -13.82
C ASP A 230 4.61 2.54 -13.63
N VAL A 231 4.67 1.36 -13.01
CA VAL A 231 5.89 0.54 -13.07
C VAL A 231 5.73 -0.48 -14.20
N PRO A 232 6.48 -0.37 -15.31
CA PRO A 232 6.45 -1.39 -16.35
C PRO A 232 6.94 -2.72 -15.75
N LYS A 233 6.11 -3.75 -15.90
CA LYS A 233 6.41 -5.14 -15.52
C LYS A 233 7.75 -5.52 -16.16
N PRO A 234 8.73 -6.07 -15.40
CA PRO A 234 9.95 -6.56 -16.01
C PRO A 234 9.60 -7.67 -17.02
N MET A 235 9.92 -7.43 -18.29
CA MET A 235 9.83 -8.41 -19.36
C MET A 235 10.58 -9.67 -18.93
N ARG A 236 9.86 -10.79 -18.89
CA ARG A 236 10.46 -12.14 -18.79
C ARG A 236 11.39 -12.29 -19.98
N ARG A 237 12.71 -12.37 -19.75
CA ARG A 237 13.66 -12.85 -20.76
C ARG A 237 13.29 -14.30 -21.07
N ASN A 238 12.75 -14.54 -22.27
CA ASN A 238 12.67 -15.87 -22.83
C ASN A 238 14.12 -16.32 -23.07
N ARG A 239 14.61 -17.25 -22.23
CA ARG A 239 15.78 -18.06 -22.59
C ARG A 239 15.30 -19.03 -23.66
N SER A 240 15.43 -18.65 -24.92
CA SER A 240 15.53 -19.60 -26.02
C SER A 240 16.85 -20.36 -25.84
N PHE A 241 16.77 -21.60 -25.36
CA PHE A 241 17.83 -22.58 -25.60
C PHE A 241 17.72 -22.95 -27.08
N ALA A 242 18.52 -22.29 -27.92
CA ALA A 242 18.92 -22.84 -29.20
C ALA A 242 20.20 -23.63 -28.93
N GLY A 243 20.06 -24.96 -28.88
CA GLY A 243 21.16 -25.90 -29.03
C GLY A 243 20.94 -26.60 -30.36
N GLU A 244 21.54 -26.05 -31.41
CA GLU A 244 21.82 -26.75 -32.65
C GLU A 244 23.17 -27.45 -32.52
N ALA A 245 23.23 -28.66 -33.08
CA ALA A 245 24.37 -29.56 -33.31
C ALA A 245 25.01 -30.24 -32.10
#